data_AF-A0A4Y9ML17-F1
#
_entry.id   AF-A0A4Y9ML17-F1
#
_cell.length_a   1.000
_cell.length_b   1.000
_cell.length_c   1.000
_cell.angle_alpha   90.00
_cell.angle_beta   90.00
_cell.angle_gamma   90.00
#
_symmetry.space_group_name_H-M   'P 1'
#
loop_
_entity.id
_entity.type
_entity.pdbx_description
1 polymer ?
#
loop_
_entity_poly.entity_id
_entity_poly.type
_entity_poly.pdbx_seq_one_letter_code
_entity_poly.pdbx_strand_id
1 'polypeptide(L)'
;MTAPDPVRAARALRGAAAGVLVLEGIAVLFVPRGIAQTEEGLGGVRLTLLLVLAAVLILASGIQRRPQGLVVGTALQVPLLLTGLINGVMWFVAGAFVLIWLYLLQIRKELLGSPFRDPAPRGDGDPAA
;
A
#
# COMPACT_ATOMS: atom_id res chain seq x y z
N MET A 1 -30.12 9.34 0.99
CA MET A 1 -28.74 9.09 0.53
C MET A 1 -28.69 7.65 0.05
N THR A 2 -28.61 7.41 -1.26
CA THR A 2 -28.56 6.05 -1.82
C THR A 2 -27.30 5.36 -1.31
N ALA A 3 -27.42 4.15 -0.73
CA ALA A 3 -26.28 3.41 -0.22
C ALA A 3 -25.20 3.30 -1.33
N PRO A 4 -23.91 3.52 -1.03
CA PRO A 4 -22.84 3.40 -2.01
C PRO A 4 -22.89 2.02 -2.66
N ASP A 5 -22.87 1.97 -3.99
CA ASP A 5 -22.75 0.72 -4.73
C ASP A 5 -21.45 0.01 -4.29
N PRO A 6 -21.53 -1.21 -3.73
CA PRO A 6 -20.36 -1.92 -3.21
C PRO A 6 -19.27 -2.14 -4.27
N VAL A 7 -19.67 -2.27 -5.55
CA VAL A 7 -18.70 -2.42 -6.66
C VAL A 7 -17.93 -1.11 -6.89
N ARG A 8 -18.62 0.03 -6.81
CA ARG A 8 -18.01 1.36 -6.93
C ARG A 8 -17.09 1.65 -5.75
N ALA A 9 -17.50 1.28 -4.53
CA ALA A 9 -16.68 1.37 -3.33
C ALA A 9 -15.41 0.51 -3.44
N ALA A 10 -15.53 -0.73 -3.89
CA ALA A 10 -14.38 -1.62 -4.11
C ALA A 10 -13.39 -1.03 -5.12
N ARG A 11 -13.87 -0.43 -6.22
CA ARG A 11 -13.01 0.23 -7.22
C ARG A 11 -12.30 1.46 -6.65
N ALA A 12 -12.99 2.27 -5.84
CA ALA A 12 -12.40 3.43 -5.19
C ALA A 12 -11.30 3.02 -4.19
N LEU A 13 -11.56 2.00 -3.36
CA LEU A 13 -10.58 1.47 -2.40
C LEU A 13 -9.33 0.88 -3.07
N ARG A 14 -9.48 0.24 -4.24
CA ARG A 14 -8.32 -0.18 -5.06
C ARG A 14 -7.51 1.00 -5.58
N GLY A 15 -8.19 2.07 -6.01
CA GLY A 15 -7.52 3.31 -6.40
C GLY A 15 -6.74 3.94 -5.25
N ALA A 16 -7.34 3.96 -4.05
CA ALA A 16 -6.67 4.43 -2.84
C ALA A 16 -5.44 3.57 -2.49
N ALA A 17 -5.56 2.23 -2.55
CA ALA A 17 -4.43 1.32 -2.32
C ALA A 17 -3.28 1.53 -3.32
N ALA A 18 -3.61 1.78 -4.60
CA ALA A 18 -2.60 2.15 -5.60
C ALA A 18 -1.91 3.46 -5.25
N GLY A 19 -2.68 4.48 -4.85
CA GLY A 19 -2.15 5.77 -4.41
C GLY A 19 -1.19 5.65 -3.22
N VAL A 20 -1.54 4.84 -2.21
CA VAL A 20 -0.67 4.57 -1.06
C VAL A 20 0.67 3.97 -1.51
N LEU A 21 0.67 2.95 -2.36
CA LEU A 21 1.93 2.32 -2.84
C LEU A 21 2.80 3.27 -3.66
N VAL A 22 2.20 4.16 -4.47
CA VAL A 22 2.98 5.18 -5.20
C VAL A 22 3.61 6.17 -4.23
N LEU A 23 2.82 6.70 -3.28
CA LEU A 23 3.31 7.63 -2.27
C LEU A 23 4.42 7.00 -1.41
N GLU A 24 4.27 5.72 -1.09
CA GLU A 24 5.26 4.93 -0.36
C GLU A 24 6.56 4.79 -1.16
N GLY A 25 6.47 4.42 -2.45
CA GLY A 25 7.63 4.35 -3.33
C GLY A 25 8.37 5.70 -3.45
N ILE A 26 7.63 6.80 -3.57
CA ILE A 26 8.19 8.15 -3.57
C ILE A 26 8.86 8.47 -2.23
N ALA A 27 8.23 8.14 -1.10
CA ALA A 27 8.82 8.33 0.22
C ALA A 27 10.15 7.57 0.37
N VAL A 28 10.22 6.34 -0.13
CA VAL A 28 11.47 5.55 -0.18
C VAL A 28 12.55 6.22 -1.02
N LEU A 29 12.21 6.87 -2.14
CA LEU A 29 13.18 7.62 -2.95
C LEU A 29 13.75 8.86 -2.26
N PHE A 30 13.08 9.40 -1.23
CA PHE A 30 13.61 10.50 -0.42
C PHE A 30 14.60 10.04 0.65
N VAL A 31 14.62 8.76 1.01
CA VAL A 31 15.48 8.20 2.05
C VAL A 31 16.97 8.36 1.77
N PRO A 32 17.50 8.09 0.55
CA PRO A 32 18.89 8.35 0.20
C PRO A 32 19.34 9.79 0.49
N ARG A 33 18.47 10.79 0.25
CA ARG A 33 18.75 12.20 0.53
C ARG A 33 18.86 12.50 2.03
N GLY A 34 18.13 11.77 2.87
CA GLY A 34 18.25 11.85 4.33
C GLY A 34 19.54 11.19 4.83
N ILE A 35 19.87 10.00 4.32
CA ILE A 35 21.07 9.24 4.72
C ILE A 35 22.36 9.94 4.26
N ALA A 36 22.37 10.55 3.07
CA ALA A 36 23.55 11.27 2.56
C ALA A 36 23.95 12.47 3.44
N GLN A 37 23.06 12.94 4.32
CA GLN A 37 23.34 14.01 5.29
C GLN A 37 23.86 13.50 6.63
N THR A 38 23.95 12.18 6.81
CA THR A 38 24.48 11.54 8.03
C THR A 38 25.93 11.08 7.85
N GLU A 39 26.71 11.02 8.93
CA GLU A 39 28.14 10.68 8.90
C GLU A 39 28.45 9.26 8.40
N GLU A 40 27.49 8.32 8.45
CA GLU A 40 27.65 6.96 7.89
C GLU A 40 27.79 6.95 6.35
N GLY A 41 27.33 7.99 5.67
CA GLY A 41 27.31 8.05 4.21
C GLY A 41 26.39 7.01 3.55
N LEU A 42 26.16 7.16 2.25
CA LEU A 42 25.32 6.25 1.48
C LEU A 42 26.17 5.24 0.72
N GLY A 43 26.29 4.02 1.27
CA GLY A 43 26.92 2.91 0.55
C GLY A 43 26.11 2.48 -0.69
N GLY A 44 26.80 2.13 -1.79
CA GLY A 44 26.16 1.77 -3.06
C GLY A 44 25.12 0.64 -2.95
N VAL A 45 25.36 -0.34 -2.08
CA VAL A 45 24.41 -1.44 -1.81
C VAL A 45 23.09 -0.94 -1.21
N ARG A 46 23.16 -0.03 -0.21
CA ARG A 46 21.97 0.55 0.42
C ARG A 46 21.16 1.36 -0.59
N LEU A 47 21.84 2.14 -1.44
CA LEU A 47 21.19 2.89 -2.52
C LEU A 47 20.46 1.96 -3.49
N THR A 48 21.13 0.91 -3.99
CA THR A 48 20.52 -0.04 -4.92
C THR A 48 19.30 -0.72 -4.32
N LEU A 49 19.37 -1.15 -3.05
CA LEU A 49 18.22 -1.77 -2.37
C LEU A 49 17.02 -0.83 -2.28
N LEU A 50 17.23 0.44 -1.90
CA LEU A 50 16.16 1.44 -1.80
C LEU A 50 15.55 1.74 -3.17
N LEU A 51 16.36 1.85 -4.22
CA LEU A 51 15.88 2.07 -5.59
C LEU A 51 15.06 0.89 -6.11
N VAL A 52 15.52 -0.34 -5.87
CA VAL A 52 14.80 -1.56 -6.26
C VAL A 52 13.46 -1.63 -5.51
N LEU A 53 13.46 -1.38 -4.20
CA LEU A 53 12.23 -1.37 -3.41
C LEU A 53 11.23 -0.32 -3.91
N ALA A 54 11.69 0.91 -4.14
CA ALA A 54 10.85 1.98 -4.67
C ALA A 54 10.24 1.60 -6.03
N ALA A 55 11.05 1.03 -6.94
CA ALA A 55 10.56 0.56 -8.24
C ALA A 55 9.51 -0.55 -8.07
N VAL A 56 9.74 -1.51 -7.18
CA VAL A 56 8.77 -2.59 -6.91
C VAL A 56 7.45 -2.04 -6.35
N LEU A 57 7.49 -1.08 -5.42
CA LEU A 57 6.29 -0.43 -4.87
C LEU A 57 5.49 0.29 -5.97
N ILE A 58 6.18 1.05 -6.82
CA ILE A 58 5.55 1.76 -7.94
C ILE A 58 4.95 0.78 -8.95
N LEU A 59 5.68 -0.29 -9.32
CA LEU A 59 5.14 -1.32 -10.23
C LEU A 59 3.94 -2.05 -9.61
N ALA A 60 4.01 -2.37 -8.32
CA ALA A 60 2.92 -3.01 -7.59
C ALA A 60 1.66 -2.14 -7.49
N SER A 61 1.81 -0.81 -7.52
CA SER A 61 0.66 0.11 -7.61
C SER A 61 -0.18 -0.13 -8.87
N GLY A 62 0.46 -0.48 -10.00
CA GLY A 62 -0.23 -0.85 -11.23
C GLY A 62 -1.03 -2.16 -11.10
N ILE A 63 -0.51 -3.09 -10.28
CA ILE A 63 -1.14 -4.39 -10.01
C ILE A 63 -2.38 -4.24 -9.12
N GLN A 64 -2.54 -3.14 -8.37
CA GLN A 64 -3.72 -2.88 -7.52
C GLN A 64 -5.06 -2.84 -8.26
N ARG A 65 -5.02 -2.73 -9.60
CA ARG A 65 -6.23 -2.87 -10.44
C ARG A 65 -6.79 -4.30 -10.43
N ARG A 66 -5.98 -5.30 -10.07
CA ARG A 66 -6.31 -6.72 -10.02
C ARG A 66 -6.70 -7.16 -8.59
N PRO A 67 -7.51 -8.23 -8.44
CA PRO A 67 -7.92 -8.74 -7.12
C PRO A 67 -6.74 -9.20 -6.24
N GLN A 68 -5.63 -9.61 -6.85
CA GLN A 68 -4.41 -10.03 -6.16
C GLN A 68 -3.56 -8.86 -5.64
N GLY A 69 -3.84 -7.63 -6.08
CA GLY A 69 -3.03 -6.46 -5.74
C GLY A 69 -2.93 -6.22 -4.24
N LEU A 70 -4.04 -6.37 -3.51
CA LEU A 70 -4.06 -6.16 -2.06
C LEU A 70 -3.16 -7.16 -1.32
N VAL A 71 -3.06 -8.40 -1.81
CA VAL A 71 -2.17 -9.41 -1.23
C VAL A 71 -0.72 -9.03 -1.49
N VAL A 72 -0.38 -8.62 -2.72
CA VAL A 72 0.96 -8.15 -3.08
C VAL A 72 1.36 -6.93 -2.25
N GLY A 73 0.45 -5.95 -2.10
CA GLY A 73 0.72 -4.75 -1.32
C GLY A 73 0.96 -5.04 0.16
N THR A 74 0.17 -5.94 0.76
CA THR A 74 0.42 -6.40 2.15
C THR A 74 1.75 -7.13 2.28
N ALA A 75 2.13 -7.95 1.29
CA ALA A 75 3.44 -8.61 1.31
C ALA A 75 4.61 -7.62 1.22
N LEU A 76 4.45 -6.51 0.46
CA LEU A 76 5.44 -5.45 0.32
C LEU A 76 5.65 -4.59 1.56
N GLN A 77 4.71 -4.63 2.51
CA GLN A 77 4.87 -3.95 3.80
C GLN A 77 6.02 -4.56 4.63
N VAL A 78 6.31 -5.85 4.49
CA VAL A 78 7.41 -6.53 5.20
C VAL A 78 8.78 -5.99 4.79
N PRO A 79 9.17 -5.99 3.49
CA PRO A 79 10.46 -5.43 3.07
C PRO A 79 10.53 -3.92 3.32
N LEU A 80 9.42 -3.18 3.26
CA LEU A 80 9.40 -1.78 3.68
C LEU A 80 9.80 -1.65 5.16
N LEU A 81 9.18 -2.42 6.06
CA LEU A 81 9.48 -2.33 7.48
C LEU A 81 10.93 -2.74 7.80
N LEU A 82 11.48 -3.71 7.05
CA LEU A 82 12.89 -4.11 7.17
C LEU A 82 13.87 -2.98 6.81
N THR A 83 13.47 -1.96 6.05
CA THR A 83 14.32 -0.77 5.85
C THR A 83 14.59 0.00 7.14
N GLY A 84 13.77 -0.18 8.18
CA GLY A 84 14.02 0.28 9.54
C GLY A 84 15.34 -0.21 10.13
N LEU A 85 15.83 -1.38 9.70
CA LEU A 85 17.12 -1.92 10.12
C LEU A 85 18.31 -1.15 9.54
N ILE A 86 18.09 -0.39 8.47
CA ILE A 86 19.13 0.43 7.81
C ILE A 86 19.24 1.79 8.49
N ASN A 87 18.11 2.39 8.85
CA ASN A 87 18.05 3.70 9.50
C ASN A 87 16.87 3.74 10.47
N GLY A 88 17.10 4.12 11.72
CA GLY A 88 16.05 4.19 12.75
C GLY A 88 14.85 5.06 12.35
N VAL A 89 15.05 6.13 11.58
CA VAL A 89 13.97 6.99 11.07
C VAL A 89 13.01 6.20 10.16
N MET A 90 13.51 5.18 9.46
CA MET A 90 12.68 4.34 8.60
C MET A 90 11.68 3.50 9.38
N TRP A 91 11.90 3.20 10.66
CA TRP A 91 10.86 2.56 11.48
C TRP A 91 9.62 3.44 11.61
N PHE A 92 9.81 4.76 11.73
CA PHE A 92 8.69 5.69 11.82
C PHE A 92 7.97 5.83 10.48
N VAL A 93 8.72 6.05 9.40
CA VAL A 93 8.15 6.21 8.04
C VAL A 93 7.46 4.93 7.58
N ALA A 94 8.15 3.78 7.64
CA ALA A 94 7.58 2.50 7.27
C ALA A 94 6.40 2.13 8.17
N GLY A 95 6.52 2.36 9.49
CA GLY A 95 5.44 2.12 10.43
C GLY A 95 4.18 2.92 10.09
N ALA A 96 4.31 4.20 9.74
CA ALA A 96 3.18 5.02 9.32
C ALA A 96 2.49 4.48 8.07
N PHE A 97 3.25 4.06 7.05
CA PHE A 97 2.70 3.46 5.83
C PHE A 97 2.00 2.12 6.11
N VAL A 98 2.61 1.26 6.95
CA VAL A 98 1.98 0.00 7.40
C VAL A 98 0.65 0.29 8.09
N LEU A 99 0.60 1.27 8.99
CA LEU A 99 -0.63 1.65 9.69
C LEU A 99 -1.71 2.16 8.73
N ILE A 100 -1.34 3.03 7.78
CA ILE A 100 -2.25 3.54 6.74
C ILE A 100 -2.78 2.36 5.89
N TRP A 101 -1.92 1.42 5.54
CA TRP A 101 -2.29 0.23 4.77
C TRP A 101 -3.27 -0.66 5.53
N LEU A 102 -2.99 -0.95 6.81
CA LEU A 102 -3.88 -1.72 7.67
C LEU A 102 -5.22 -1.03 7.87
N TYR A 103 -5.22 0.30 8.05
CA TYR A 103 -6.44 1.08 8.15
C TYR A 103 -7.27 1.02 6.86
N LEU A 104 -6.63 1.06 5.68
CA LEU A 104 -7.31 0.87 4.41
C LEU A 104 -7.96 -0.52 4.30
N LEU A 105 -7.25 -1.58 4.72
CA LEU A 105 -7.81 -2.93 4.78
C LEU A 105 -8.98 -3.04 5.76
N GLN A 106 -8.91 -2.33 6.89
CA GLN A 106 -9.99 -2.24 7.85
C GLN A 106 -11.23 -1.57 7.25
N ILE A 107 -11.08 -0.40 6.62
CA ILE A 107 -12.19 0.27 5.92
C ILE A 107 -12.79 -0.67 4.86
N ARG A 108 -11.94 -1.37 4.10
CA ARG A 108 -12.41 -2.32 3.09
C ARG A 108 -13.21 -3.47 3.72
N LYS A 109 -12.78 -3.98 4.87
CA LYS A 109 -13.52 -5.00 5.63
C LYS A 109 -14.86 -4.45 6.13
N GLU A 110 -14.90 -3.22 6.64
CA GLU A 110 -16.12 -2.58 7.14
C GLU A 110 -17.13 -2.30 6.00
N LEU A 111 -16.65 -1.87 4.84
CA LEU A 111 -17.51 -1.53 3.70
C LEU A 111 -17.92 -2.73 2.83
N LEU A 112 -17.05 -3.73 2.68
CA LEU A 112 -17.25 -4.86 1.75
C LEU A 112 -17.41 -6.21 2.45
N GLY A 113 -17.32 -6.26 3.78
CA GLY A 113 -17.36 -7.49 4.57
C GLY A 113 -16.07 -8.33 4.52
N SER A 114 -15.12 -8.00 3.64
CA SER A 114 -13.83 -8.71 3.52
C SER A 114 -12.69 -7.77 3.13
N PRO A 115 -11.50 -7.90 3.75
CA PRO A 115 -10.32 -7.13 3.38
C PRO A 115 -9.74 -7.52 2.02
N PHE A 116 -9.96 -8.74 1.51
CA PHE A 116 -9.37 -9.21 0.24
C PHE A 116 -10.38 -9.65 -0.82
N ARG A 117 -11.61 -10.04 -0.44
CA ARG A 117 -12.63 -10.51 -1.39
C ARG A 117 -13.37 -9.34 -2.04
N ASP A 118 -13.74 -9.48 -3.31
CA ASP A 118 -14.62 -8.52 -3.97
C ASP A 118 -16.10 -8.83 -3.68
N PRO A 119 -16.97 -7.80 -3.65
CA PRO A 119 -18.41 -8.01 -3.55
C PRO A 119 -18.92 -8.78 -4.78
N ALA A 120 -19.84 -9.71 -4.56
CA ALA A 120 -20.58 -10.30 -5.66
C ALA A 120 -21.45 -9.20 -6.33
N PRO A 121 -21.62 -9.21 -7.67
CA PRO A 121 -22.63 -8.40 -8.31
C PRO A 121 -23.98 -8.67 -7.64
N ARG A 122 -24.77 -7.62 -7.34
CA ARG A 122 -26.16 -7.82 -6.92
C ARG A 122 -26.85 -8.62 -8.01
N GLY A 123 -27.30 -9.84 -7.70
CA GLY A 123 -28.19 -10.58 -8.58
C GLY A 123 -29.56 -9.90 -8.57
N ASP A 124 -30.14 -9.78 -9.75
CA ASP A 124 -31.35 -9.02 -10.10
C ASP A 124 -32.64 -9.50 -9.40
N GLY A 125 -32.54 -10.32 -8.35
CA GLY A 125 -33.66 -11.06 -7.75
C GLY A 125 -33.81 -10.97 -6.24
N ASP A 126 -33.08 -10.09 -5.55
CA ASP A 126 -33.29 -9.89 -4.09
C ASP A 126 -34.42 -8.85 -3.90
N PRO A 127 -35.61 -9.22 -3.38
CA PRO A 127 -36.71 -8.29 -3.24
C PRO A 127 -36.33 -7.16 -2.29
N ALA A 128 -36.64 -5.93 -2.70
CA ALA A 128 -36.50 -4.74 -1.87
C ALA A 128 -37.29 -4.94 -0.57
N ALA A 129 -36.58 -5.22 0.53
CA ALA A 129 -37.11 -5.19 1.88
C ALA A 129 -36.99 -3.78 2.46
#